data_AF-A0A959H371-F1
#
_entry.id   AF-A0A959H371-F1
#
_cell.length_a   1.000
_cell.length_b   1.000
_cell.length_c   1.000
_cell.angle_alpha   90.00
_cell.angle_beta   90.00
_cell.angle_gamma   90.00
#
_symmetry.space_group_name_H-M   'P 1'
#
loop_
_entity.id
_entity.type
_entity.pdbx_description
1 polymer ?
#
loop_
_entity_poly.entity_id
_entity_poly.type
_entity_poly.pdbx_seq_one_letter_code
_entity_poly.pdbx_strand_id
1 'polypeptide(L)'
;MRKTTEIQEEVTIKFAGDSGDGMQLTGTLFTDNTALSGSDLATFPDFPAEIRAPQGTLAGVSGFQLHFGSREILTPGDEYDVLVAMNAAALKANLGRMEPGSTVIVNTDGFDKKNLRLAKYADEQNPLEDGTLDGFEVHEIPVAKLTREALKGSPLSTKEKDLVKNMFVLGFLYWRYNRQMDSTIEYLSAKFGRKPDILDANIAVLKAGYHYGETTETFTTRYDVKAAPLEEGTYRNVMGNEALVIGLITAAQKAGLPLFYGSYPI
;
A
#
# COMPACT_ATOMS: atom_id res chain seq x y z
N MET A 1 10.81 6.70 -25.63
CA MET A 1 10.40 5.28 -25.74
C MET A 1 8.88 5.17 -25.75
N ARG A 2 8.29 4.18 -26.43
CA ARG A 2 6.82 3.99 -26.45
C ARG A 2 6.41 3.30 -25.14
N LYS A 3 5.62 3.98 -24.31
CA LYS A 3 5.02 3.36 -23.11
C LYS A 3 4.05 2.26 -23.59
N THR A 4 4.23 1.05 -23.08
CA THR A 4 3.41 -0.11 -23.44
C THR A 4 2.41 -0.37 -22.32
N THR A 5 1.19 -0.75 -22.67
CA THR A 5 0.19 -1.20 -21.70
C THR A 5 0.10 -2.72 -21.80
N GLU A 6 0.35 -3.41 -20.69
CA GLU A 6 0.22 -4.86 -20.58
C GLU A 6 -1.06 -5.20 -19.81
N ILE A 7 -1.77 -6.23 -20.27
CA ILE A 7 -2.98 -6.72 -19.60
C ILE A 7 -2.55 -7.81 -18.63
N GLN A 8 -2.92 -7.66 -17.37
CA GLN A 8 -2.69 -8.67 -16.33
C GLN A 8 -4.02 -9.25 -15.88
N GLU A 9 -4.06 -10.55 -15.68
CA GLU A 9 -5.28 -11.22 -15.20
C GLU A 9 -5.48 -10.98 -13.71
N GLU A 10 -4.40 -11.03 -12.94
CA GLU A 10 -4.38 -10.75 -11.50
C GLU A 10 -3.03 -10.18 -11.07
N VAL A 11 -3.03 -9.51 -9.93
CA VAL A 11 -1.84 -8.88 -9.35
C VAL A 11 -1.95 -8.89 -7.83
N THR A 12 -0.87 -9.30 -7.16
CA THR A 12 -0.67 -9.22 -5.73
C THR A 12 0.37 -8.15 -5.38
N ILE A 13 -0.06 -7.14 -4.63
CA ILE A 13 0.79 -6.04 -4.14
C ILE A 13 0.93 -6.14 -2.63
N LYS A 14 2.18 -6.17 -2.13
CA LYS A 14 2.51 -6.00 -0.71
C LYS A 14 3.06 -4.60 -0.47
N PHE A 15 2.35 -3.82 0.33
CA PHE A 15 2.85 -2.59 0.93
C PHE A 15 3.53 -2.91 2.25
N ALA A 16 4.78 -2.50 2.45
CA ALA A 16 5.52 -2.77 3.68
C ALA A 16 6.35 -1.58 4.13
N GLY A 17 6.31 -1.27 5.42
CA GLY A 17 7.01 -0.15 6.04
C GLY A 17 6.93 -0.21 7.56
N ASP A 18 7.43 0.82 8.24
CA ASP A 18 7.29 0.87 9.70
C ASP A 18 5.85 1.15 10.11
N SER A 19 5.47 0.70 11.30
CA SER A 19 4.26 1.19 11.96
C SER A 19 4.24 2.72 12.01
N GLY A 20 3.20 3.31 11.40
CA GLY A 20 3.05 4.76 11.26
C GLY A 20 3.45 5.32 9.89
N ASP A 21 4.07 4.53 9.01
CA ASP A 21 4.34 4.94 7.62
C ASP A 21 3.09 4.95 6.74
N GLY A 22 1.91 4.58 7.26
CA GLY A 22 0.65 4.70 6.54
C GLY A 22 0.39 3.61 5.50
N MET A 23 1.09 2.47 5.56
CA MET A 23 0.90 1.36 4.60
C MET A 23 -0.52 0.78 4.62
N GLN A 24 -1.14 0.71 5.80
CA GLN A 24 -2.55 0.31 5.94
C GLN A 24 -3.47 1.26 5.18
N LEU A 25 -3.29 2.58 5.38
CA LEU A 25 -4.11 3.59 4.70
C LEU A 25 -3.91 3.55 3.19
N THR A 26 -2.66 3.45 2.73
CA THR A 26 -2.33 3.34 1.31
C THR A 26 -2.97 2.11 0.69
N GLY A 27 -2.87 0.96 1.35
CA GLY A 27 -3.48 -0.30 0.91
C GLY A 27 -5.01 -0.22 0.87
N THR A 28 -5.65 0.34 1.90
CA THR A 28 -7.11 0.56 1.91
C THR A 28 -7.56 1.46 0.77
N LEU A 29 -6.90 2.60 0.54
CA LEU A 29 -7.29 3.53 -0.52
C LEU A 29 -7.14 2.91 -1.91
N PHE A 30 -6.06 2.14 -2.12
CA PHE A 30 -5.89 1.40 -3.36
C PHE A 30 -6.94 0.29 -3.52
N THR A 31 -7.32 -0.38 -2.42
CA THR A 31 -8.41 -1.38 -2.40
C THR A 31 -9.74 -0.75 -2.79
N ASP A 32 -10.10 0.39 -2.20
CA ASP A 32 -11.35 1.09 -2.50
C ASP A 32 -11.39 1.54 -3.96
N ASN A 33 -10.27 2.05 -4.49
CA ASN A 33 -10.14 2.36 -5.91
C ASN A 33 -10.28 1.11 -6.81
N THR A 34 -9.76 -0.03 -6.35
CA THR A 34 -9.82 -1.33 -7.05
C THR A 34 -11.23 -1.90 -7.09
N ALA A 35 -11.97 -1.80 -6.00
CA ALA A 35 -13.39 -2.16 -5.97
C ALA A 35 -14.20 -1.30 -6.95
N LEU A 36 -13.93 0.02 -6.98
CA LEU A 36 -14.62 0.94 -7.89
C LEU A 36 -14.30 0.71 -9.37
N SER A 37 -13.15 0.12 -9.70
CA SER A 37 -12.82 -0.31 -11.07
C SER A 37 -13.46 -1.64 -11.47
N GLY A 38 -14.20 -2.30 -10.57
CA GLY A 38 -14.90 -3.56 -10.84
C GLY A 38 -13.99 -4.79 -10.86
N SER A 39 -12.78 -4.70 -10.31
CA SER A 39 -11.93 -5.88 -10.10
C SER A 39 -12.40 -6.63 -8.86
N ASP A 40 -12.38 -7.96 -8.91
CA ASP A 40 -12.54 -8.75 -7.69
C ASP A 40 -11.24 -8.72 -6.88
N LEU A 41 -11.33 -8.85 -5.56
CA LEU A 41 -10.20 -8.64 -4.68
C LEU A 41 -10.30 -9.36 -3.34
N ALA A 42 -9.12 -9.63 -2.76
CA ALA A 42 -8.96 -10.04 -1.38
C ALA A 42 -7.79 -9.27 -0.74
N THR A 43 -7.93 -8.94 0.54
CA THR A 43 -6.92 -8.17 1.28
C THR A 43 -6.44 -8.90 2.52
N PHE A 44 -5.23 -8.58 2.94
CA PHE A 44 -4.65 -9.06 4.18
C PHE A 44 -3.84 -7.94 4.86
N PRO A 45 -4.42 -7.27 5.87
CA PRO A 45 -3.68 -6.32 6.69
C PRO A 45 -2.78 -7.06 7.68
N ASP A 46 -1.51 -6.66 7.73
CA ASP A 46 -0.45 -7.31 8.50
C ASP A 46 0.14 -6.31 9.50
N PHE A 47 -0.07 -6.57 10.78
CA PHE A 47 0.33 -5.70 11.88
C PHE A 47 1.44 -6.35 12.69
N PRO A 48 2.48 -5.60 13.09
CA PRO A 48 3.50 -6.12 13.98
C PRO A 48 2.89 -6.42 15.34
N ALA A 49 3.39 -7.48 15.98
CA ALA A 49 2.99 -7.83 17.34
C ALA A 49 3.40 -6.75 18.37
N GLU A 50 4.45 -5.98 18.08
CA GLU A 50 4.97 -4.96 18.98
C GLU A 50 4.36 -3.58 18.68
N ILE A 51 3.54 -3.09 19.61
CA ILE A 51 2.80 -1.82 19.48
C ILE A 51 3.75 -0.61 19.27
N ARG A 52 4.98 -0.68 19.80
CA ARG A 52 5.97 0.41 19.75
C ARG A 52 7.39 -0.09 19.47
N ALA A 53 7.52 -0.95 18.46
CA ALA A 53 8.85 -1.32 17.98
C ALA A 53 9.62 -0.07 17.51
N PRO A 54 10.94 -0.01 17.71
CA PRO A 54 11.77 1.05 17.14
C PRO A 54 11.65 1.06 15.60
N GLN A 55 11.50 2.25 15.02
CA GLN A 55 11.48 2.42 13.55
C GLN A 55 12.75 1.86 12.89
N GLY A 56 12.59 1.23 11.73
CA GLY A 56 13.67 0.58 10.98
C GLY A 56 14.05 -0.81 11.50
N THR A 57 13.28 -1.39 12.43
CA THR A 57 13.51 -2.77 12.92
C THR A 57 12.52 -3.75 12.32
N LEU A 58 12.93 -5.03 12.22
CA LEU A 58 12.06 -6.10 11.70
C LEU A 58 10.77 -6.28 12.53
N ALA A 59 10.83 -6.06 13.85
CA ALA A 59 9.67 -6.19 14.73
C ALA A 59 8.64 -5.08 14.54
N GLY A 60 9.01 -3.96 13.91
CA GLY A 60 8.14 -2.81 13.65
C GLY A 60 7.53 -2.77 12.26
N VAL A 61 7.88 -3.74 11.41
CA VAL A 61 7.36 -3.82 10.04
C VAL A 61 5.85 -4.11 10.10
N SER A 62 5.08 -3.24 9.47
CA SER A 62 3.68 -3.43 9.16
C SER A 62 3.51 -3.47 7.65
N GLY A 63 2.51 -4.20 7.18
CA GLY A 63 2.17 -4.19 5.78
C GLY A 63 0.70 -4.35 5.48
N PHE A 64 0.35 -4.11 4.24
CA PHE A 64 -0.97 -4.37 3.70
C PHE A 64 -0.79 -5.13 2.40
N GLN A 65 -1.50 -6.22 2.24
CA GLN A 65 -1.46 -7.03 1.03
C GLN A 65 -2.81 -6.95 0.34
N LEU A 66 -2.78 -6.77 -0.98
CA LEU A 66 -3.96 -6.76 -1.84
C LEU A 66 -3.69 -7.67 -3.02
N HIS A 67 -4.59 -8.61 -3.25
CA HIS A 67 -4.67 -9.40 -4.47
C HIS A 67 -5.95 -9.03 -5.20
N PHE A 68 -5.84 -8.68 -6.48
CA PHE A 68 -6.95 -8.24 -7.28
C PHE A 68 -6.81 -8.70 -8.71
N GLY A 69 -7.94 -8.92 -9.39
CA GLY A 69 -7.92 -9.44 -10.74
C GLY A 69 -9.23 -9.27 -11.49
N SER A 70 -9.18 -9.74 -12.74
CA SER A 70 -10.32 -9.84 -13.67
C SER A 70 -11.02 -11.20 -13.62
N ARG A 71 -10.73 -11.99 -12.58
CA ARG A 71 -11.34 -13.28 -12.25
C ARG A 71 -11.77 -13.28 -10.79
N GLU A 72 -12.45 -14.34 -10.35
CA GLU A 72 -12.80 -14.52 -8.94
C GLU A 72 -11.54 -14.66 -8.07
N ILE A 73 -11.44 -13.84 -7.02
CA ILE A 73 -10.31 -13.78 -6.09
C ILE A 73 -10.78 -14.17 -4.69
N LEU A 74 -10.33 -15.34 -4.21
CA LEU A 74 -10.76 -15.89 -2.91
C LEU A 74 -9.69 -15.79 -1.82
N THR A 75 -8.45 -15.51 -2.19
CA THR A 75 -7.30 -15.45 -1.27
C THR A 75 -6.49 -14.19 -1.51
N PRO A 76 -5.81 -13.66 -0.48
CA PRO A 76 -4.97 -12.48 -0.64
C PRO A 76 -3.68 -12.73 -1.43
N GLY A 77 -3.42 -13.96 -1.92
CA GLY A 77 -2.19 -14.35 -2.62
C GLY A 77 -1.09 -14.89 -1.69
N ASP A 78 -0.34 -15.89 -2.16
CA ASP A 78 0.78 -16.49 -1.41
C ASP A 78 2.11 -15.76 -1.67
N GLU A 79 2.32 -15.37 -2.93
CA GLU A 79 3.51 -14.66 -3.41
C GLU A 79 3.16 -13.24 -3.86
N TYR A 80 4.18 -12.38 -3.95
CA TYR A 80 4.00 -10.98 -4.34
C TYR A 80 4.54 -10.73 -5.75
N ASP A 81 3.68 -10.23 -6.63
CA ASP A 81 4.09 -9.70 -7.94
C ASP A 81 4.80 -8.35 -7.76
N VAL A 82 4.33 -7.55 -6.78
CA VAL A 82 4.93 -6.26 -6.45
C VAL A 82 5.12 -6.10 -4.95
N LEU A 83 6.34 -5.77 -4.53
CA LEU A 83 6.65 -5.35 -3.17
C LEU A 83 7.00 -3.86 -3.16
N VAL A 84 6.25 -3.09 -2.38
CA VAL A 84 6.63 -1.74 -2.00
C VAL A 84 7.30 -1.77 -0.63
N ALA A 85 8.60 -1.53 -0.58
CA ALA A 85 9.39 -1.51 0.65
C ALA A 85 9.82 -0.08 1.02
N MET A 86 9.28 0.44 2.12
CA MET A 86 9.56 1.82 2.58
C MET A 86 10.92 1.97 3.28
N ASN A 87 11.56 0.87 3.67
CA ASN A 87 12.88 0.83 4.31
C ASN A 87 13.52 -0.57 4.19
N ALA A 88 14.77 -0.69 4.63
CA ALA A 88 15.53 -1.94 4.57
C ALA A 88 14.90 -3.10 5.38
N ALA A 89 14.24 -2.82 6.50
CA ALA A 89 13.58 -3.84 7.32
C ALA A 89 12.34 -4.42 6.61
N ALA A 90 11.55 -3.55 5.98
CA ALA A 90 10.40 -3.94 5.18
C ALA A 90 10.81 -4.81 3.98
N LEU A 91 11.91 -4.45 3.30
CA LEU A 91 12.47 -5.29 2.23
C LEU A 91 12.84 -6.68 2.77
N LYS A 92 13.66 -6.72 3.83
CA LYS A 92 14.16 -7.98 4.40
C LYS A 92 13.05 -8.93 4.85
N ALA A 93 12.01 -8.37 5.47
CA ALA A 93 10.91 -9.16 6.01
C ALA A 93 10.03 -9.80 4.93
N ASN A 94 10.03 -9.27 3.70
CA ASN A 94 9.05 -9.64 2.67
C ASN A 94 9.68 -10.21 1.40
N LEU A 95 10.96 -9.97 1.12
CA LEU A 95 11.63 -10.38 -0.12
C LEU A 95 11.54 -11.90 -0.37
N GLY A 96 11.53 -12.71 0.69
CA GLY A 96 11.44 -14.18 0.57
C GLY A 96 10.09 -14.73 0.09
N ARG A 97 9.07 -13.88 -0.09
CA ARG A 97 7.75 -14.24 -0.65
C ARG A 97 7.58 -13.73 -2.10
N MET A 98 8.67 -13.34 -2.75
CA MET A 98 8.66 -12.85 -4.12
C MET A 98 9.30 -13.87 -5.04
N GLU A 99 8.71 -14.06 -6.20
CA GLU A 99 9.30 -14.88 -7.26
C GLU A 99 10.31 -14.06 -8.10
N PRO A 100 11.29 -14.72 -8.74
CA PRO A 100 12.16 -14.07 -9.70
C PRO A 100 11.35 -13.42 -10.83
N GLY A 101 11.71 -12.19 -11.20
CA GLY A 101 11.01 -11.38 -12.19
C GLY A 101 9.93 -10.46 -11.61
N SER A 102 9.55 -10.63 -10.34
CA SER A 102 8.64 -9.70 -9.65
C SER A 102 9.24 -8.29 -9.52
N THR A 103 8.37 -7.29 -9.34
CA THR A 103 8.78 -5.88 -9.20
C THR A 103 9.01 -5.51 -7.74
N VAL A 104 10.16 -4.89 -7.42
CA VAL A 104 10.46 -4.33 -6.10
C VAL A 104 10.54 -2.81 -6.20
N ILE A 105 9.64 -2.10 -5.54
CA ILE A 105 9.68 -0.63 -5.41
C ILE A 105 10.26 -0.28 -4.05
N VAL A 106 11.44 0.32 -4.02
CA VAL A 106 12.15 0.64 -2.78
C VAL A 106 12.24 2.15 -2.55
N ASN A 107 11.94 2.57 -1.32
CA ASN A 107 12.26 3.92 -0.86
C ASN A 107 13.72 3.99 -0.43
N THR A 108 14.59 4.55 -1.27
CA THR A 108 16.04 4.61 -1.03
C THR A 108 16.42 5.43 0.21
N ASP A 109 15.56 6.36 0.65
CA ASP A 109 15.78 7.12 1.88
C ASP A 109 15.79 6.24 3.15
N GLY A 110 15.31 4.99 3.06
CA GLY A 110 15.25 4.01 4.16
C GLY A 110 16.41 3.00 4.19
N PHE A 111 17.49 3.23 3.44
CA PHE A 111 18.65 2.32 3.29
C PHE A 111 19.97 2.93 3.80
N ASP A 112 19.91 3.93 4.69
CA ASP A 112 21.12 4.42 5.36
C ASP A 112 21.72 3.38 6.33
N LYS A 113 22.98 3.59 6.74
CA LYS A 113 23.71 2.70 7.67
C LYS A 113 22.92 2.39 8.95
N LYS A 114 22.18 3.37 9.47
CA LYS A 114 21.38 3.20 10.69
C LYS A 114 20.25 2.20 10.44
N ASN A 115 19.51 2.35 9.34
CA ASN A 115 18.41 1.46 8.97
C ASN A 115 18.93 0.05 8.63
N LEU A 116 20.03 -0.08 7.90
CA LEU A 116 20.66 -1.38 7.60
C LEU A 116 21.03 -2.14 8.88
N ARG A 117 21.63 -1.45 9.85
CA ARG A 117 21.97 -2.01 11.16
C ARG A 117 20.73 -2.43 11.96
N LEU A 118 19.69 -1.58 12.00
CA LEU A 118 18.43 -1.88 12.71
C LEU A 118 17.65 -3.04 12.07
N ALA A 119 17.72 -3.17 10.75
CA ALA A 119 17.20 -4.30 9.98
C ALA A 119 18.10 -5.56 10.07
N LYS A 120 19.22 -5.48 10.79
CA LYS A 120 20.17 -6.57 11.02
C LYS A 120 20.81 -7.11 9.74
N TYR A 121 21.09 -6.25 8.75
CA TYR A 121 21.95 -6.65 7.61
C TYR A 121 23.38 -6.87 8.09
N ALA A 122 24.01 -7.94 7.63
CA ALA A 122 25.40 -8.25 7.97
C ALA A 122 26.32 -7.15 7.45
N ASP A 123 27.29 -6.71 8.26
CA ASP A 123 28.28 -5.69 7.91
C ASP A 123 27.72 -4.38 7.32
N GLU A 124 26.45 -4.06 7.62
CA GLU A 124 25.73 -2.92 7.02
C GLU A 124 25.75 -2.96 5.48
N GLN A 125 25.80 -4.16 4.89
CA GLN A 125 25.79 -4.36 3.45
C GLN A 125 24.42 -3.95 2.88
N ASN A 126 24.44 -3.12 1.85
CA ASN A 126 23.23 -2.58 1.26
C ASN A 126 22.67 -3.58 0.23
N PRO A 127 21.46 -4.14 0.44
CA PRO A 127 20.86 -5.10 -0.51
C PRO A 127 20.56 -4.50 -1.89
N LEU A 128 20.60 -3.17 -2.01
CA LEU A 128 20.47 -2.48 -3.30
C LEU A 128 21.77 -2.56 -4.13
N GLU A 129 22.91 -2.93 -3.53
CA GLU A 129 24.24 -2.84 -4.13
C GLU A 129 25.02 -4.16 -4.11
N ASP A 130 24.53 -5.20 -3.40
CA ASP A 130 25.26 -6.45 -3.15
C ASP A 130 24.82 -7.64 -4.03
N GLY A 131 23.94 -7.39 -5.01
CA GLY A 131 23.38 -8.39 -5.91
C GLY A 131 22.16 -9.14 -5.35
N THR A 132 21.70 -8.83 -4.14
CA THR A 132 20.49 -9.43 -3.55
C THR A 132 19.27 -9.29 -4.46
N LEU A 133 19.18 -8.20 -5.23
CA LEU A 133 18.03 -7.88 -6.06
C LEU A 133 18.20 -8.21 -7.56
N ASP A 134 19.27 -8.91 -7.96
CA ASP A 134 19.59 -9.17 -9.38
C ASP A 134 18.48 -9.94 -10.13
N GLY A 135 17.65 -10.68 -9.42
CA GLY A 135 16.53 -11.45 -9.97
C GLY A 135 15.21 -10.67 -10.11
N PHE A 136 15.15 -9.38 -9.75
CA PHE A 136 13.90 -8.61 -9.69
C PHE A 136 13.93 -7.38 -10.61
N GLU A 137 12.76 -6.89 -10.98
CA GLU A 137 12.63 -5.54 -11.57
C GLU A 137 12.65 -4.50 -10.43
N VAL A 138 13.79 -3.83 -10.22
CA VAL A 138 13.94 -2.88 -9.10
C VAL A 138 13.63 -1.44 -9.53
N HIS A 139 12.81 -0.77 -8.72
CA HIS A 139 12.48 0.64 -8.85
C HIS A 139 12.92 1.41 -7.60
N GLU A 140 14.08 2.05 -7.69
CA GLU A 140 14.66 2.86 -6.63
C GLU A 140 14.13 4.30 -6.66
N ILE A 141 13.37 4.68 -5.63
CA ILE A 141 12.73 6.00 -5.55
C ILE A 141 13.12 6.67 -4.23
N PRO A 142 13.67 7.90 -4.23
CA PRO A 142 13.91 8.65 -3.00
C PRO A 142 12.61 9.32 -2.53
N VAL A 143 11.68 8.50 -2.01
CA VAL A 143 10.28 8.88 -1.74
C VAL A 143 10.19 10.02 -0.74
N ALA A 144 10.94 9.98 0.36
CA ALA A 144 10.89 11.03 1.39
C ALA A 144 11.48 12.34 0.85
N LYS A 145 12.57 12.27 0.10
CA LYS A 145 13.16 13.45 -0.56
C LYS A 145 12.18 14.10 -1.54
N LEU A 146 11.54 13.32 -2.42
CA LEU A 146 10.58 13.81 -3.39
C LEU A 146 9.31 14.36 -2.73
N THR A 147 8.85 13.72 -1.66
CA THR A 147 7.72 14.22 -0.85
C THR A 147 8.04 15.59 -0.24
N ARG A 148 9.23 15.76 0.35
CA ARG A 148 9.65 17.04 0.93
C ARG A 148 9.78 18.13 -0.12
N GLU A 149 10.28 17.81 -1.31
CA GLU A 149 10.38 18.77 -2.41
C GLU A 149 9.00 19.19 -2.91
N ALA A 150 8.06 18.25 -3.08
CA ALA A 150 6.67 18.54 -3.43
C ALA A 150 5.98 19.46 -2.41
N LEU A 151 6.45 19.46 -1.16
CA LEU A 151 5.91 20.25 -0.05
C LEU A 151 6.82 21.41 0.37
N LYS A 152 7.76 21.86 -0.47
CA LYS A 152 8.72 22.91 -0.11
C LYS A 152 8.05 24.23 0.31
N GLY A 153 6.94 24.59 -0.33
CA GLY A 153 6.13 25.77 0.01
C GLY A 153 5.05 25.57 1.08
N SER A 154 4.89 24.34 1.60
CA SER A 154 3.86 24.02 2.60
C SER A 154 4.28 24.50 4.00
N PRO A 155 3.34 24.98 4.83
CA PRO A 155 3.60 25.41 6.21
C PRO A 155 3.89 24.24 7.17
N LEU A 156 3.72 22.99 6.72
CA LEU A 156 3.96 21.80 7.54
C LEU A 156 5.43 21.70 8.01
N SER A 157 5.62 21.18 9.21
CA SER A 157 6.94 20.81 9.71
C SER A 157 7.53 19.62 8.93
N THR A 158 8.85 19.43 8.99
CA THR A 158 9.52 18.29 8.34
C THR A 158 8.91 16.95 8.76
N LYS A 159 8.57 16.80 10.05
CA LYS A 159 7.95 15.58 10.57
C LYS A 159 6.56 15.35 9.97
N GLU A 160 5.77 16.40 9.79
CA GLU A 160 4.45 16.29 9.15
C GLU A 160 4.56 15.99 7.66
N LYS A 161 5.55 16.57 6.96
CA LYS A 161 5.85 16.23 5.56
C LYS A 161 6.22 14.76 5.42
N ASP A 162 7.00 14.21 6.35
CA ASP A 162 7.37 12.79 6.30
C ASP A 162 6.20 11.83 6.53
N LEU A 163 5.12 12.27 7.20
CA LEU A 163 3.92 11.46 7.43
C LEU A 163 3.05 11.28 6.18
N VAL A 164 3.22 12.11 5.15
CA VAL A 164 2.45 12.04 3.89
C VAL A 164 3.17 11.33 2.76
N LYS A 165 4.39 10.83 2.99
CA LYS A 165 5.21 10.12 1.99
C LYS A 165 4.50 8.89 1.39
N ASN A 166 3.57 8.29 2.10
CA ASN A 166 2.78 7.15 1.66
C ASN A 166 1.81 7.50 0.51
N MET A 167 1.39 8.77 0.41
CA MET A 167 0.60 9.25 -0.72
C MET A 167 1.42 9.29 -2.01
N PHE A 168 2.73 9.50 -1.93
CA PHE A 168 3.59 9.54 -3.11
C PHE A 168 3.59 8.16 -3.79
N VAL A 169 3.81 7.12 -2.99
CA VAL A 169 3.73 5.73 -3.43
C VAL A 169 2.36 5.41 -4.01
N LEU A 170 1.29 5.82 -3.32
CA LEU A 170 -0.08 5.59 -3.80
C LEU A 170 -0.31 6.21 -5.19
N GLY A 171 0.11 7.46 -5.38
CA GLY A 171 -0.01 8.16 -6.66
C GLY A 171 0.80 7.49 -7.76
N PHE A 172 2.02 7.05 -7.45
CA PHE A 172 2.85 6.31 -8.39
C PHE A 172 2.20 4.99 -8.83
N LEU A 173 1.61 4.24 -7.91
CA LEU A 173 0.91 3.00 -8.24
C LEU A 173 -0.37 3.25 -9.04
N TYR A 174 -1.10 4.33 -8.77
CA TYR A 174 -2.22 4.71 -9.62
C TYR A 174 -1.78 4.98 -11.05
N TRP A 175 -0.66 5.67 -11.24
CA TRP A 175 -0.09 5.82 -12.56
C TRP A 175 0.27 4.46 -13.19
N ARG A 176 0.96 3.58 -12.44
CA ARG A 176 1.41 2.26 -12.92
C ARG A 176 0.26 1.36 -13.37
N TYR A 177 -0.84 1.34 -12.63
CA TYR A 177 -2.01 0.49 -12.89
C TYR A 177 -3.15 1.19 -13.65
N ASN A 178 -2.86 2.32 -14.30
CA ASN A 178 -3.84 3.07 -15.07
C ASN A 178 -5.13 3.46 -14.30
N ARG A 179 -4.96 3.77 -13.02
CA ARG A 179 -6.05 4.16 -12.10
C ARG A 179 -6.17 5.67 -11.98
N GLN A 180 -7.39 6.14 -11.76
CA GLN A 180 -7.68 7.56 -11.47
C GLN A 180 -7.57 7.85 -9.98
N MET A 181 -7.30 9.12 -9.63
CA MET A 181 -7.07 9.56 -8.25
C MET A 181 -8.34 10.04 -7.53
N ASP A 182 -9.46 10.21 -8.24
CA ASP A 182 -10.63 10.96 -7.77
C ASP A 182 -11.21 10.40 -6.47
N SER A 183 -11.40 9.09 -6.37
CA SER A 183 -11.91 8.44 -5.14
C SER A 183 -11.04 8.71 -3.92
N THR A 184 -9.72 8.79 -4.13
CA THR A 184 -8.77 9.09 -3.06
C THR A 184 -8.81 10.56 -2.68
N ILE A 185 -8.91 11.46 -3.66
CA ILE A 185 -9.04 12.90 -3.41
C ILE A 185 -10.34 13.20 -2.65
N GLU A 186 -11.44 12.56 -3.00
CA GLU A 186 -12.72 12.65 -2.29
C GLU A 186 -12.60 12.17 -0.85
N TYR A 187 -12.01 10.99 -0.63
CA TYR A 187 -11.74 10.47 0.71
C TYR A 187 -10.89 11.44 1.54
N LEU A 188 -9.79 11.94 0.98
CA LEU A 188 -8.90 12.87 1.66
C LEU A 188 -9.64 14.17 2.02
N SER A 189 -10.45 14.68 1.10
CA SER A 189 -11.27 15.89 1.32
C SER A 189 -12.28 15.69 2.45
N ALA A 190 -12.95 14.53 2.49
CA ALA A 190 -13.88 14.20 3.57
C ALA A 190 -13.16 14.07 4.93
N LYS A 191 -11.99 13.42 4.95
CA LYS A 191 -11.23 13.15 6.18
C LYS A 191 -10.52 14.38 6.74
N PHE A 192 -9.91 15.18 5.87
CA PHE A 192 -9.03 16.29 6.24
C PHE A 192 -9.59 17.66 5.87
N GLY A 193 -10.83 17.77 5.40
CA GLY A 193 -11.44 19.06 4.99
C GLY A 193 -11.47 20.14 6.09
N ARG A 194 -11.32 19.77 7.36
CA ARG A 194 -11.18 20.72 8.48
C ARG A 194 -9.74 21.17 8.75
N LYS A 195 -8.76 20.61 8.04
CA LYS A 195 -7.32 20.85 8.16
C LYS A 195 -6.71 21.07 6.76
N PRO A 196 -6.93 22.26 6.17
CA PRO A 196 -6.58 22.52 4.77
C PRO A 196 -5.10 22.25 4.46
N ASP A 197 -4.17 22.65 5.33
CA ASP A 197 -2.74 22.41 5.11
C ASP A 197 -2.38 20.92 5.00
N ILE A 198 -3.07 20.06 5.75
CA ILE A 198 -2.87 18.60 5.70
C ILE A 198 -3.54 18.03 4.45
N LEU A 199 -4.76 18.48 4.13
CA LEU A 199 -5.47 18.05 2.93
C LEU A 199 -4.66 18.37 1.67
N ASP A 200 -4.25 19.63 1.52
CA ASP A 200 -3.49 20.12 0.38
C ASP A 200 -2.16 19.39 0.26
N ALA A 201 -1.49 19.13 1.38
CA ALA A 201 -0.24 18.35 1.37
C ALA A 201 -0.45 16.91 0.88
N ASN A 202 -1.48 16.20 1.36
CA ASN A 202 -1.77 14.84 0.91
C ASN A 202 -2.09 14.82 -0.59
N ILE A 203 -2.93 15.73 -1.07
CA ILE A 203 -3.30 15.81 -2.50
C ILE A 203 -2.08 16.18 -3.36
N ALA A 204 -1.26 17.14 -2.93
CA ALA A 204 -0.06 17.55 -3.65
C ALA A 204 0.94 16.40 -3.78
N VAL A 205 1.18 15.65 -2.70
CA VAL A 205 2.09 14.49 -2.72
C VAL A 205 1.52 13.33 -3.54
N LEU A 206 0.21 13.07 -3.47
CA LEU A 206 -0.46 12.08 -4.33
C LEU A 206 -0.24 12.39 -5.81
N LYS A 207 -0.49 13.64 -6.22
CA LYS A 207 -0.26 14.09 -7.60
C LYS A 207 1.22 14.03 -7.98
N ALA A 208 2.12 14.41 -7.08
CA ALA A 208 3.56 14.33 -7.33
C ALA A 208 4.01 12.89 -7.63
N GLY A 209 3.49 11.91 -6.89
CA GLY A 209 3.73 10.49 -7.15
C GLY A 209 3.22 10.03 -8.52
N TYR A 210 2.00 10.46 -8.89
CA TYR A 210 1.43 10.15 -10.21
C TYR A 210 2.27 10.75 -11.35
N HIS A 211 2.60 12.04 -11.26
CA HIS A 211 3.41 12.74 -12.27
C HIS A 211 4.85 12.22 -12.35
N TYR A 212 5.39 11.71 -11.24
CA TYR A 212 6.70 11.05 -11.25
C TYR A 212 6.74 9.88 -12.22
N GLY A 213 5.69 9.05 -12.26
CA GLY A 213 5.57 7.97 -13.25
C GLY A 213 5.37 8.48 -14.69
N GLU A 214 4.70 9.62 -14.87
CA GLU A 214 4.54 10.22 -16.20
C GLU A 214 5.86 10.72 -16.79
N THR A 215 6.69 11.35 -15.96
CA THR A 215 7.87 12.10 -16.37
C THR A 215 9.15 11.28 -16.38
N THR A 216 9.24 10.26 -15.55
CA THR A 216 10.44 9.44 -15.43
C THR A 216 10.49 8.40 -16.56
N GLU A 217 11.56 8.41 -17.36
CA GLU A 217 11.75 7.47 -18.48
C GLU A 217 12.13 6.05 -18.04
N THR A 218 12.40 5.86 -16.75
CA THR A 218 12.74 4.56 -16.13
C THR A 218 11.60 3.53 -16.26
N PHE A 219 10.37 3.97 -16.50
CA PHE A 219 9.21 3.08 -16.55
C PHE A 219 8.65 2.95 -17.96
N THR A 220 8.78 1.74 -18.53
CA THR A 220 8.33 1.45 -19.90
C THR A 220 6.93 0.87 -19.98
N THR A 221 6.43 0.31 -18.88
CA THR A 221 5.20 -0.49 -18.86
C THR A 221 4.19 0.02 -17.84
N ARG A 222 2.94 0.18 -18.29
CA ARG A 222 1.75 0.33 -17.43
C ARG A 222 0.95 -0.96 -17.50
N TYR A 223 0.23 -1.26 -16.44
CA TYR A 223 -0.59 -2.46 -16.36
C TYR A 223 -2.06 -2.09 -16.34
N ASP A 224 -2.86 -2.89 -17.04
CA ASP A 224 -4.31 -2.79 -17.05
C ASP A 224 -4.88 -4.09 -16.50
N VAL A 225 -5.63 -4.00 -15.40
CA VAL A 225 -6.35 -5.13 -14.80
C VAL A 225 -7.81 -4.91 -15.07
N LYS A 226 -8.39 -5.77 -15.90
CA LYS A 226 -9.79 -5.64 -16.34
C LYS A 226 -10.75 -5.86 -15.17
N ALA A 227 -12.00 -5.43 -15.35
CA ALA A 227 -13.08 -5.78 -14.45
C ALA A 227 -13.31 -7.30 -14.44
N ALA A 228 -13.63 -7.85 -13.28
CA ALA A 228 -14.03 -9.23 -13.13
C ALA A 228 -15.49 -9.42 -13.58
N PRO A 229 -15.88 -10.64 -14.02
CA PRO A 229 -17.27 -10.97 -14.32
C PRO A 229 -18.07 -11.07 -13.01
N LEU A 230 -18.46 -9.93 -12.47
CA LEU A 230 -19.27 -9.80 -11.26
C LEU A 230 -20.77 -9.86 -11.61
N GLU A 231 -21.55 -10.60 -10.81
CA GLU A 231 -23.01 -10.60 -10.92
C GLU A 231 -23.60 -9.21 -10.65
N GLU A 232 -24.75 -8.88 -11.24
CA GLU A 232 -25.40 -7.61 -10.94
C GLU A 232 -25.87 -7.57 -9.48
N GLY A 233 -25.42 -6.58 -8.71
CA GLY A 233 -25.75 -6.51 -7.30
C GLY A 233 -25.15 -5.31 -6.56
N THR A 234 -25.45 -5.24 -5.26
CA THR A 234 -24.83 -4.28 -4.35
C THR A 234 -23.69 -4.96 -3.62
N TYR A 235 -22.47 -4.50 -3.87
CA TYR A 235 -21.27 -5.02 -3.25
C TYR A 235 -20.91 -4.23 -1.99
N ARG A 236 -20.28 -4.92 -1.03
CA ARG A 236 -19.75 -4.32 0.19
C ARG A 236 -18.39 -4.93 0.50
N ASN A 237 -17.38 -4.06 0.67
CA ASN A 237 -16.14 -4.45 1.32
C ASN A 237 -16.40 -4.63 2.83
N VAL A 238 -16.04 -5.78 3.38
CA VAL A 238 -16.34 -6.14 4.78
C VAL A 238 -15.25 -7.03 5.36
N MET A 239 -14.86 -6.78 6.61
CA MET A 239 -13.95 -7.66 7.34
C MET A 239 -14.71 -8.84 7.98
N GLY A 240 -14.03 -9.98 8.18
CA GLY A 240 -14.65 -11.18 8.77
C GLY A 240 -15.33 -10.93 10.13
N ASN A 241 -14.70 -10.15 11.01
CA ASN A 241 -15.28 -9.80 12.31
C ASN A 241 -16.56 -8.96 12.19
N GLU A 242 -16.58 -8.01 11.25
CA GLU A 242 -17.77 -7.19 10.99
C GLU A 242 -18.89 -8.03 10.38
N ALA A 243 -18.56 -8.92 9.43
CA ALA A 243 -19.50 -9.84 8.81
C ALA A 243 -20.15 -10.76 9.85
N LEU A 244 -19.36 -11.30 10.79
CA LEU A 244 -19.86 -12.10 11.90
C LEU A 244 -20.85 -11.33 12.77
N VAL A 245 -20.49 -10.10 13.17
CA VAL A 245 -21.37 -9.24 13.98
C VAL A 245 -22.68 -8.93 13.24
N ILE A 246 -22.61 -8.59 11.96
CA ILE A 246 -23.80 -8.34 11.12
C ILE A 246 -24.69 -9.59 11.08
N GLY A 247 -24.10 -10.77 10.89
CA GLY A 247 -24.81 -12.06 10.92
C GLY A 247 -25.52 -12.33 12.24
N LEU A 248 -24.83 -12.15 13.37
CA LEU A 248 -25.41 -12.35 14.70
C LEU A 248 -26.57 -11.39 14.98
N ILE A 249 -26.41 -10.10 14.64
CA ILE A 249 -27.47 -9.10 14.78
C ILE A 249 -28.67 -9.44 13.90
N THR A 250 -28.43 -9.84 12.65
CA THR A 250 -29.50 -10.21 11.70
C THR A 250 -30.29 -11.42 12.22
N ALA A 251 -29.61 -12.43 12.76
CA ALA A 251 -30.26 -13.60 13.33
C ALA A 251 -31.13 -13.24 14.53
N ALA A 252 -30.62 -12.42 15.46
CA ALA A 252 -31.37 -11.97 16.64
C ALA A 252 -32.62 -11.17 16.27
N GLN A 253 -32.50 -10.25 15.30
CA GLN A 253 -33.63 -9.48 14.79
C GLN A 253 -34.70 -10.38 14.14
N LYS A 254 -34.29 -11.34 13.29
CA LYS A 254 -35.23 -12.28 12.67
C LYS A 254 -35.90 -13.22 13.67
N ALA A 255 -35.22 -13.55 14.76
CA ALA A 255 -35.78 -14.36 15.85
C ALA A 255 -36.67 -13.57 16.81
N GLY A 256 -36.66 -12.23 16.75
CA GLY A 256 -37.36 -11.39 17.73
C GLY A 256 -36.80 -11.50 19.15
N LEU A 257 -35.51 -11.87 19.29
CA LEU A 257 -34.85 -12.09 20.57
C LEU A 257 -33.75 -11.06 20.81
N PRO A 258 -33.51 -10.65 22.07
CA PRO A 258 -32.36 -9.80 22.41
C PRO A 258 -31.06 -10.58 22.23
N LEU A 259 -30.04 -9.93 21.65
CA LEU A 259 -28.67 -10.44 21.59
C LEU A 259 -27.90 -9.98 22.83
N PHE A 260 -27.34 -10.93 23.58
CA PHE A 260 -26.37 -10.65 24.64
C PHE A 260 -24.95 -10.97 24.14
N TYR A 261 -24.02 -10.03 24.33
CA TYR A 261 -22.62 -10.19 23.96
C TYR A 261 -21.72 -10.00 25.18
N GLY A 262 -20.93 -11.03 25.48
CA GLY A 262 -19.88 -10.99 26.50
C GLY A 262 -18.58 -11.51 25.92
N SER A 263 -17.51 -10.71 26.00
CA SER A 263 -16.20 -11.06 25.46
C SER A 263 -15.07 -10.59 26.38
N TYR A 264 -13.90 -11.17 26.19
CA TYR A 264 -12.64 -10.70 26.76
C TYR A 264 -11.71 -10.26 25.62
N PRO A 265 -11.06 -9.08 25.68
CA PRO A 265 -10.14 -8.64 24.64
C PRO A 265 -9.00 -9.64 24.44
N ILE A 266 -8.79 -10.07 23.20
CA ILE A 266 -7.74 -10.98 22.77
C ILE A 266 -7.18 -10.55 21.42
#